data_AF-A0A3B9AFL2-F1
#
_entry.id   AF-A0A3B9AFL2-F1
#
_cell.length_a   1.000
_cell.length_b   1.000
_cell.length_c   1.000
_cell.angle_alpha   90.00
_cell.angle_beta   90.00
_cell.angle_gamma   90.00
#
_symmetry.space_group_name_H-M   'P 1'
#
loop_
_entity.id
_entity.type
_entity.pdbx_description
1 polymer ?
#
loop_
_entity_poly.entity_id
_entity_poly.type
_entity_poly.pdbx_seq_one_letter_code
_entity_poly.pdbx_strand_id
1 'polypeptide(L)'
;MEILDARYCVSCHTEHQQEQTRAMGVTLPDDYCYHCHKDIGEDRDSHKNLAFDSCASAGCHNYHDNRALYEEFLVGNAMGQWLKTLPAIDQPQGAGGELPEGFHHLPGFEEKHGQHADIHEQWLASAHGQADIHCGGCHSSESGDWLAKPGMASCQNCHAAEAEGFLQGKHGMRLAQGLEAITPGAARLSFNSDKQAEPHSCLACHGAHRFDTQYAATSACLNCHQDEHSTAFNDSPHGQLAIAVATGELPAEQGVTCATCHLPRVPVSEQNKDVLRVEHNQNMNLRPNEKMIRPVCMQCHSLGFSIDALADEALIKNNFSGRPTEHVPSIDWALKRETTQ
;
A
#
# COMPACT_ATOMS: atom_id res chain seq x y z
N MET A 1 -15.41 -10.64 -34.95
CA MET A 1 -15.51 -10.80 -33.49
C MET A 1 -14.11 -10.69 -32.94
N GLU A 2 -13.87 -9.68 -32.12
CA GLU A 2 -12.64 -9.55 -31.37
C GLU A 2 -12.63 -10.62 -30.26
N ILE A 3 -11.51 -11.32 -30.09
CA ILE A 3 -11.36 -12.34 -29.05
C ILE A 3 -11.06 -11.60 -27.75
N LEU A 4 -12.00 -11.62 -26.80
CA LEU A 4 -11.82 -11.04 -25.47
C LEU A 4 -11.00 -11.99 -24.58
N ASP A 5 -10.00 -11.45 -23.88
CA ASP A 5 -9.20 -12.20 -22.91
C ASP A 5 -9.87 -12.20 -21.53
N ALA A 6 -10.78 -13.16 -21.31
CA ALA A 6 -11.57 -13.27 -20.08
C ALA A 6 -10.76 -13.62 -18.81
N ARG A 7 -9.42 -13.75 -18.90
CA ARG A 7 -8.55 -13.96 -17.74
C ARG A 7 -8.33 -12.69 -16.92
N TYR A 8 -8.61 -11.52 -17.50
CA TYR A 8 -8.47 -10.24 -16.81
C TYR A 8 -9.83 -9.70 -16.41
N CYS A 9 -9.98 -9.34 -15.14
CA CYS A 9 -11.19 -8.71 -14.62
C CYS A 9 -11.58 -7.49 -15.46
N VAL A 10 -10.61 -6.65 -15.83
CA VAL A 10 -10.82 -5.44 -16.65
C VAL A 10 -11.34 -5.71 -18.08
N SER A 11 -11.24 -6.93 -18.58
CA SER A 11 -11.84 -7.31 -19.86
C SER A 11 -13.37 -7.27 -19.83
N CYS A 12 -13.96 -7.45 -18.64
CA CYS A 12 -15.40 -7.48 -18.42
C CYS A 12 -15.89 -6.44 -17.40
N HIS A 13 -15.00 -5.89 -16.57
CA HIS A 13 -15.31 -4.95 -15.50
C HIS A 13 -14.64 -3.60 -15.74
N THR A 14 -15.35 -2.52 -15.42
CA THR A 14 -14.74 -1.19 -15.31
C THR A 14 -14.37 -0.97 -13.84
N GLU A 15 -13.08 -1.02 -13.55
CA GLU A 15 -12.57 -0.79 -12.19
C GLU A 15 -12.52 0.71 -11.87
N HIS A 16 -12.52 1.04 -10.58
CA HIS A 16 -12.36 2.40 -10.04
C HIS A 16 -13.45 3.44 -10.40
N GLN A 17 -14.57 3.03 -10.97
CA GLN A 17 -15.76 3.88 -11.14
C GLN A 17 -16.60 3.87 -9.87
N GLN A 18 -16.35 4.76 -8.91
CA GLN A 18 -17.09 4.76 -7.62
C GLN A 18 -18.62 4.91 -7.77
N GLU A 19 -19.09 5.55 -8.84
CA GLU A 19 -20.51 5.65 -9.18
C GLU A 19 -21.13 4.34 -9.68
N GLN A 20 -20.31 3.36 -10.07
CA GLN A 20 -20.73 2.06 -10.58
C GLN A 20 -20.29 0.90 -9.67
N THR A 21 -19.17 1.05 -8.98
CA THR A 21 -18.61 0.08 -8.05
C THR A 21 -19.24 0.24 -6.67
N ARG A 22 -19.57 -0.89 -6.05
CA ARG A 22 -20.11 -1.00 -4.70
C ARG A 22 -18.98 -1.01 -3.68
N ALA A 23 -19.33 -1.27 -2.42
CA ALA A 23 -18.36 -1.55 -1.36
C ALA A 23 -17.32 -2.58 -1.84
N MET A 24 -16.07 -2.46 -1.37
CA MET A 24 -14.96 -3.33 -1.77
C MET A 24 -14.50 -3.21 -3.23
N GLY A 25 -15.10 -2.31 -4.03
CA GLY A 25 -14.67 -2.03 -5.41
C GLY A 25 -15.24 -2.99 -6.45
N VAL A 26 -16.30 -3.72 -6.12
CA VAL A 26 -16.94 -4.70 -7.00
C VAL A 26 -18.04 -4.04 -7.85
N THR A 27 -18.25 -4.49 -9.09
CA THR A 27 -19.35 -4.02 -9.95
C THR A 27 -20.56 -4.97 -9.94
N LEU A 28 -20.41 -6.15 -9.33
CA LEU A 28 -21.46 -7.17 -9.25
C LEU A 28 -22.58 -6.73 -8.29
N PRO A 29 -23.85 -7.12 -8.56
CA PRO A 29 -24.94 -6.98 -7.60
C PRO A 29 -24.69 -7.68 -6.27
N ASP A 30 -25.20 -7.13 -5.15
CA ASP A 30 -25.02 -7.70 -3.80
C ASP A 30 -25.67 -9.09 -3.70
N ASP A 31 -26.75 -9.30 -4.45
CA ASP A 31 -27.48 -10.56 -4.56
C ASP A 31 -26.95 -11.49 -5.66
N TYR A 32 -25.89 -11.11 -6.38
CA TYR A 32 -25.35 -11.88 -7.51
C TYR A 32 -25.02 -13.32 -7.11
N CYS A 33 -24.37 -13.49 -5.96
CA CYS A 33 -24.02 -14.80 -5.43
C CYS A 33 -25.29 -15.59 -5.02
N TYR A 34 -26.25 -14.92 -4.40
CA TYR A 34 -27.49 -15.53 -3.91
C TYR A 34 -28.31 -16.16 -5.03
N HIS A 35 -28.42 -15.54 -6.21
CA HIS A 35 -29.18 -16.11 -7.32
C HIS A 35 -28.68 -17.48 -7.78
N CYS A 36 -27.36 -17.71 -7.71
CA CYS A 36 -26.73 -18.98 -8.07
C CYS A 36 -26.61 -19.95 -6.87
N HIS A 37 -26.56 -19.43 -5.64
CA HIS A 37 -26.32 -20.20 -4.42
C HIS A 37 -27.52 -20.20 -3.44
N LYS A 38 -28.73 -19.90 -3.90
CA LYS A 38 -29.94 -19.81 -3.06
C LYS A 38 -30.19 -21.06 -2.20
N ASP A 39 -29.77 -22.23 -2.69
CA ASP A 39 -30.00 -23.53 -2.06
C ASP A 39 -28.80 -23.98 -1.21
N ILE A 40 -27.74 -23.15 -1.07
CA ILE A 40 -26.52 -23.52 -0.32
C ILE A 40 -26.81 -23.83 1.16
N GLY A 41 -27.88 -23.27 1.71
CA GLY A 41 -28.35 -23.60 3.05
C GLY A 41 -28.87 -25.03 3.18
N GLU A 42 -29.26 -25.70 2.09
CA GLU A 42 -29.64 -27.12 2.10
C GLU A 42 -28.42 -28.02 2.30
N ASP A 43 -27.30 -27.68 1.67
CA ASP A 43 -26.05 -28.43 1.73
C ASP A 43 -25.16 -28.03 2.92
N ARG A 44 -25.25 -26.77 3.38
CA ARG A 44 -24.41 -26.20 4.44
C ARG A 44 -25.25 -25.53 5.51
N ASP A 45 -25.37 -26.19 6.66
CA ASP A 45 -26.07 -25.65 7.83
C ASP A 45 -25.59 -24.26 8.26
N SER A 46 -24.30 -23.95 8.10
CA SER A 46 -23.75 -22.63 8.43
C SER A 46 -24.28 -21.49 7.56
N HIS A 47 -24.87 -21.79 6.40
CA HIS A 47 -25.34 -20.78 5.44
C HIS A 47 -26.87 -20.56 5.46
N LYS A 48 -27.63 -21.30 6.28
CA LYS A 48 -29.11 -21.28 6.29
C LYS A 48 -29.74 -19.91 6.61
N ASN A 49 -29.07 -19.10 7.43
CA ASN A 49 -29.63 -17.84 7.94
C ASN A 49 -28.80 -16.61 7.54
N LEU A 50 -27.96 -16.75 6.50
CA LEU A 50 -27.20 -15.62 5.98
C LEU A 50 -28.10 -14.72 5.14
N ALA A 51 -27.87 -13.41 5.24
CA ALA A 51 -28.55 -12.46 4.39
C ALA A 51 -28.09 -12.64 2.94
N PHE A 52 -28.96 -12.30 1.98
CA PHE A 52 -28.67 -12.51 0.56
C PHE A 52 -27.48 -11.68 0.06
N ASP A 53 -27.12 -10.61 0.78
CA ASP A 53 -26.07 -9.64 0.48
C ASP A 53 -24.78 -9.83 1.33
N SER A 54 -24.76 -10.80 2.26
CA SER A 54 -23.63 -10.96 3.19
C SER A 54 -22.46 -11.77 2.62
N CYS A 55 -22.53 -12.26 1.38
CA CYS A 55 -21.48 -13.10 0.80
C CYS A 55 -20.23 -12.30 0.40
N ALA A 56 -20.39 -11.02 0.06
CA ALA A 56 -19.29 -10.13 -0.33
C ALA A 56 -18.72 -9.33 0.86
N SER A 57 -19.08 -9.67 2.10
CA SER A 57 -18.59 -8.99 3.30
C SER A 57 -17.17 -9.41 3.66
N ALA A 58 -16.49 -8.54 4.39
CA ALA A 58 -15.17 -8.84 4.92
C ALA A 58 -15.18 -10.14 5.74
N GLY A 59 -14.24 -11.03 5.41
CA GLY A 59 -13.92 -12.20 6.22
C GLY A 59 -14.64 -13.51 5.89
N CYS A 60 -15.69 -13.56 5.06
CA CYS A 60 -16.41 -14.79 4.70
C CYS A 60 -15.75 -15.57 3.55
N HIS A 61 -15.88 -15.07 2.33
CA HIS A 61 -15.23 -15.60 1.13
C HIS A 61 -15.27 -14.55 0.02
N ASN A 62 -14.20 -13.78 -0.12
CA ASN A 62 -14.12 -12.76 -1.16
C ASN A 62 -13.45 -13.34 -2.41
N TYR A 63 -14.25 -13.70 -3.41
CA TYR A 63 -13.75 -14.29 -4.66
C TYR A 63 -12.94 -13.30 -5.53
N HIS A 64 -12.97 -12.00 -5.22
CA HIS A 64 -12.15 -11.00 -5.90
C HIS A 64 -10.70 -10.99 -5.44
N ASP A 65 -10.42 -11.41 -4.21
CA ASP A 65 -9.05 -11.62 -3.71
C ASP A 65 -9.02 -12.76 -2.69
N ASN A 66 -8.80 -13.98 -3.18
CA ASN A 66 -8.79 -15.18 -2.37
C ASN A 66 -7.40 -15.49 -1.77
N ARG A 67 -6.71 -14.46 -1.25
CA ARG A 67 -5.37 -14.64 -0.68
C ARG A 67 -5.39 -15.22 0.72
N ALA A 68 -6.45 -14.97 1.50
CA ALA A 68 -6.56 -15.38 2.90
C ALA A 68 -7.89 -16.07 3.26
N LEU A 69 -8.95 -15.88 2.46
CA LEU A 69 -10.30 -16.33 2.78
C LEU A 69 -10.69 -17.63 2.06
N TYR A 70 -9.81 -18.64 2.13
CA TYR A 70 -10.07 -20.00 1.66
C TYR A 70 -9.85 -21.02 2.77
N GLU A 71 -10.65 -22.09 2.75
CA GLU A 71 -10.79 -23.06 3.87
C GLU A 71 -9.43 -23.58 4.38
N GLU A 72 -8.55 -24.03 3.50
CA GLU A 72 -7.22 -24.55 3.89
C GLU A 72 -6.37 -23.51 4.66
N PHE A 73 -6.37 -22.25 4.22
CA PHE A 73 -5.63 -21.18 4.90
C PHE A 73 -6.28 -20.80 6.23
N LEU A 74 -7.61 -20.72 6.27
CA LEU A 74 -8.36 -20.44 7.50
C LEU A 74 -8.05 -21.50 8.57
N VAL A 75 -8.13 -22.78 8.21
CA VAL A 75 -7.83 -23.89 9.12
C VAL A 75 -6.35 -23.87 9.54
N GLY A 76 -5.44 -23.72 8.59
CA GLY A 76 -3.99 -23.69 8.85
C GLY A 76 -3.53 -22.54 9.74
N ASN A 77 -4.33 -21.47 9.86
CA ASN A 77 -4.01 -20.27 10.63
C ASN A 77 -5.06 -19.95 11.71
N ALA A 78 -5.89 -20.93 12.07
CA ALA A 78 -7.00 -20.74 13.01
C ALA A 78 -6.56 -20.39 14.45
N MET A 79 -5.33 -20.76 14.81
CA MET A 79 -4.79 -20.61 16.15
C MET A 79 -3.74 -19.49 16.22
N GLY A 80 -3.50 -19.00 17.45
CA GLY A 80 -2.42 -18.04 17.73
C GLY A 80 -2.86 -16.96 18.70
N GLN A 81 -1.89 -16.28 19.30
CA GLN A 81 -2.16 -15.09 20.10
C GLN A 81 -2.57 -13.95 19.16
N TRP A 82 -3.54 -13.13 19.60
CA TRP A 82 -4.05 -12.00 18.81
C TRP A 82 -2.94 -10.98 18.47
N LEU A 83 -1.92 -10.87 19.31
CA LEU A 83 -0.69 -10.13 19.08
C LEU A 83 0.49 -11.10 19.12
N LYS A 84 1.32 -11.06 18.09
CA LYS A 84 2.52 -11.90 17.90
C LYS A 84 3.75 -11.14 18.36
N THR A 85 4.80 -11.89 18.66
CA THR A 85 6.15 -11.33 18.75
C THR A 85 6.63 -10.98 17.34
N LEU A 86 7.06 -9.73 17.14
CA LEU A 86 7.56 -9.27 15.85
C LEU A 86 8.93 -9.91 15.56
N PRO A 87 9.10 -10.60 14.42
CA PRO A 87 10.43 -11.03 13.99
C PRO A 87 11.25 -9.81 13.53
N ALA A 88 12.58 -9.93 13.62
CA ALA A 88 13.46 -8.96 12.98
C ALA A 88 13.29 -9.04 11.45
N ILE A 89 13.41 -7.91 10.77
CA ILE A 89 13.47 -7.87 9.31
C ILE A 89 14.90 -8.24 8.90
N ASP A 90 15.09 -9.44 8.37
CA ASP A 90 16.41 -10.00 8.02
C ASP A 90 16.72 -9.94 6.52
N GLN A 91 15.73 -9.58 5.69
CA GLN A 91 15.88 -9.45 4.25
C GLN A 91 16.44 -8.07 3.85
N PRO A 92 17.39 -8.00 2.89
CA PRO A 92 17.91 -6.74 2.39
C PRO A 92 16.86 -5.97 1.57
N GLN A 93 16.97 -4.64 1.54
CA GLN A 93 16.13 -3.78 0.73
C GLN A 93 16.58 -3.77 -0.74
N GLY A 94 15.66 -4.00 -1.67
CA GLY A 94 15.94 -4.08 -3.11
C GLY A 94 16.38 -2.76 -3.78
N ALA A 95 16.10 -1.62 -3.13
CA ALA A 95 16.49 -0.30 -3.64
C ALA A 95 18.00 -0.02 -3.58
N GLY A 96 18.80 -0.87 -2.91
CA GLY A 96 20.26 -0.74 -2.82
C GLY A 96 21.03 -1.47 -3.94
N GLY A 97 20.43 -1.63 -5.12
CA GLY A 97 21.00 -2.36 -6.25
C GLY A 97 22.22 -1.71 -6.91
N GLU A 98 22.87 -2.43 -7.82
CA GLU A 98 24.00 -1.93 -8.60
C GLU A 98 23.58 -0.77 -9.52
N LEU A 99 24.41 0.27 -9.58
CA LEU A 99 24.18 1.41 -10.46
C LEU A 99 24.31 0.98 -11.93
N PRO A 100 23.45 1.52 -12.83
CA PRO A 100 23.61 1.28 -14.26
C PRO A 100 25.00 1.65 -14.76
N GLU A 101 25.57 0.83 -15.65
CA GLU A 101 26.90 1.05 -16.21
C GLU A 101 26.95 2.42 -16.94
N GLY A 102 27.95 3.25 -16.60
CA GLY A 102 28.15 4.56 -17.22
C GLY A 102 27.61 5.78 -16.44
N PHE A 103 26.85 5.58 -15.35
CA PHE A 103 26.24 6.69 -14.58
C PHE A 103 27.26 7.63 -13.91
N HIS A 104 28.46 7.15 -13.61
CA HIS A 104 29.56 7.94 -13.02
C HIS A 104 30.16 8.99 -13.97
N HIS A 105 29.72 9.09 -15.23
CA HIS A 105 30.26 10.03 -16.22
C HIS A 105 29.39 11.29 -16.41
N LEU A 106 28.34 11.46 -15.61
CA LEU A 106 27.46 12.62 -15.70
C LEU A 106 28.06 13.85 -15.00
N PRO A 107 27.83 15.07 -15.52
CA PRO A 107 28.46 16.28 -15.00
C PRO A 107 28.08 16.57 -13.54
N GLY A 108 29.06 17.01 -12.76
CA GLY A 108 28.88 17.41 -11.36
C GLY A 108 28.05 18.69 -11.20
N PHE A 109 28.16 19.63 -12.16
CA PHE A 109 27.59 20.97 -12.08
C PHE A 109 28.04 21.72 -10.81
N GLU A 110 29.36 21.74 -10.55
CA GLU A 110 29.96 22.29 -9.33
C GLU A 110 29.59 23.76 -9.10
N GLU A 111 29.33 24.52 -10.15
CA GLU A 111 28.86 25.91 -10.04
C GLU A 111 27.50 26.02 -9.32
N LYS A 112 26.67 24.97 -9.38
CA LYS A 112 25.36 24.91 -8.71
C LYS A 112 25.48 24.65 -7.22
N HIS A 113 26.51 23.92 -6.79
CA HIS A 113 26.76 23.65 -5.38
C HIS A 113 26.90 24.94 -4.57
N GLY A 114 27.65 25.92 -5.09
CA GLY A 114 27.82 27.22 -4.44
C GLY A 114 26.60 28.12 -4.52
N GLN A 115 25.79 28.00 -5.58
CA GLN A 115 24.55 28.77 -5.77
C GLN A 115 23.42 28.29 -4.84
N HIS A 116 23.44 27.02 -4.45
CA HIS A 116 22.41 26.36 -3.65
C HIS A 116 23.03 25.50 -2.55
N ALA A 117 23.76 26.13 -1.64
CA ALA A 117 24.53 25.43 -0.60
C ALA A 117 23.65 24.56 0.32
N ASP A 118 22.43 25.00 0.61
CA ASP A 118 21.43 24.27 1.40
C ASP A 118 20.94 22.99 0.67
N ILE A 119 20.70 23.08 -0.63
CA ILE A 119 20.33 21.93 -1.47
C ILE A 119 21.49 20.94 -1.55
N HIS A 120 22.71 21.44 -1.73
CA HIS A 120 23.90 20.60 -1.77
C HIS A 120 24.12 19.84 -0.46
N GLU A 121 23.91 20.49 0.69
CA GLU A 121 23.96 19.83 2.00
C GLU A 121 22.89 18.75 2.16
N GLN A 122 21.67 19.01 1.68
CA GLN A 122 20.60 18.00 1.67
C GLN A 122 20.98 16.77 0.85
N TRP A 123 21.55 16.99 -0.35
CA TRP A 123 22.01 15.92 -1.22
C TRP A 123 23.16 15.12 -0.58
N LEU A 124 24.16 15.78 0.00
CA LEU A 124 25.28 15.12 0.70
C LEU A 124 24.81 14.18 1.81
N ALA A 125 23.72 14.54 2.49
CA ALA A 125 23.12 13.73 3.55
C ALA A 125 22.20 12.60 3.03
N SER A 126 21.89 12.57 1.73
CA SER A 126 20.99 11.59 1.13
C SER A 126 21.73 10.30 0.72
N ALA A 127 20.96 9.22 0.52
CA ALA A 127 21.50 7.97 -0.03
C ALA A 127 22.13 8.18 -1.44
N HIS A 128 21.61 9.10 -2.24
CA HIS A 128 22.17 9.45 -3.54
C HIS A 128 23.56 10.10 -3.41
N GLY A 129 23.74 11.02 -2.46
CA GLY A 129 25.05 11.62 -2.21
C GLY A 129 26.07 10.61 -1.66
N GLN A 130 25.62 9.70 -0.78
CA GLN A 130 26.46 8.61 -0.26
C GLN A 130 26.85 7.59 -1.34
N ALA A 131 26.00 7.41 -2.35
CA ALA A 131 26.25 6.56 -3.52
C ALA A 131 26.95 7.29 -4.69
N ASP A 132 27.41 8.53 -4.47
CA ASP A 132 28.12 9.37 -5.44
C ASP A 132 27.31 9.65 -6.73
N ILE A 133 26.00 9.79 -6.59
CA ILE A 133 25.10 10.21 -7.69
C ILE A 133 25.10 11.73 -7.77
N HIS A 134 25.96 12.27 -8.65
CA HIS A 134 26.10 13.71 -8.86
C HIS A 134 24.81 14.39 -9.36
N CYS A 135 24.76 15.73 -9.29
CA CYS A 135 23.59 16.52 -9.71
C CYS A 135 23.18 16.22 -11.16
N GLY A 136 24.15 16.02 -12.07
CA GLY A 136 23.87 15.66 -13.46
C GLY A 136 23.19 14.30 -13.64
N GLY A 137 23.25 13.42 -12.64
CA GLY A 137 22.46 12.19 -12.57
C GLY A 137 20.96 12.40 -12.76
N CYS A 138 20.45 13.55 -12.30
CA CYS A 138 19.04 13.93 -12.46
C CYS A 138 18.86 15.16 -13.34
N HIS A 139 19.75 16.15 -13.20
CA HIS A 139 19.63 17.47 -13.81
C HIS A 139 20.33 17.61 -15.16
N SER A 140 20.62 16.52 -15.88
CA SER A 140 21.11 16.61 -17.26
C SER A 140 19.97 16.44 -18.25
N SER A 141 19.88 17.30 -19.26
CA SER A 141 19.09 17.05 -20.46
C SER A 141 19.72 15.94 -21.31
N GLU A 142 19.04 15.49 -22.36
CA GLU A 142 19.62 14.59 -23.37
C GLU A 142 20.89 15.16 -24.04
N SER A 143 21.01 16.49 -24.10
CA SER A 143 22.20 17.19 -24.61
C SER A 143 23.31 17.38 -23.58
N GLY A 144 23.10 16.97 -22.33
CA GLY A 144 24.05 17.17 -21.21
C GLY A 144 24.00 18.56 -20.58
N ASP A 145 23.01 19.39 -20.93
CA ASP A 145 22.82 20.73 -20.36
C ASP A 145 22.06 20.67 -19.02
N TRP A 146 22.19 21.71 -18.21
CA TRP A 146 21.47 21.83 -16.94
C TRP A 146 19.95 21.89 -17.14
N LEU A 147 19.26 20.89 -16.59
CA LEU A 147 17.81 20.80 -16.48
C LEU A 147 17.37 21.23 -15.09
N ALA A 148 16.77 22.42 -14.97
CA ALA A 148 16.40 22.97 -13.66
C ALA A 148 15.35 22.14 -12.89
N LYS A 149 14.45 21.46 -13.61
CA LYS A 149 13.37 20.65 -13.02
C LYS A 149 13.29 19.31 -13.75
N PRO A 150 13.97 18.26 -13.25
CA PRO A 150 13.87 16.94 -13.84
C PRO A 150 12.46 16.38 -13.70
N GLY A 151 12.02 15.66 -14.73
CA GLY A 151 10.78 14.91 -14.70
C GLY A 151 10.95 13.54 -14.04
N MET A 152 9.83 12.83 -13.87
CA MET A 152 9.81 11.47 -13.31
C MET A 152 10.68 10.48 -14.10
N ALA A 153 10.89 10.71 -15.40
CA ALA A 153 11.76 9.89 -16.24
C ALA A 153 13.19 9.78 -15.68
N SER A 154 13.71 10.83 -15.03
CA SER A 154 15.02 10.79 -14.39
C SER A 154 15.07 9.77 -13.24
N CYS A 155 13.97 9.60 -12.50
CA CYS A 155 13.86 8.61 -11.43
C CYS A 155 13.72 7.18 -12.00
N GLN A 156 12.95 7.03 -13.08
CA GLN A 156 12.65 5.74 -13.72
C GLN A 156 13.87 4.98 -14.22
N ASN A 157 14.94 5.70 -14.57
CA ASN A 157 16.20 5.09 -15.03
C ASN A 157 16.83 4.15 -13.99
N CYS A 158 16.60 4.41 -12.69
CA CYS A 158 17.10 3.56 -11.60
C CYS A 158 15.96 2.92 -10.77
N HIS A 159 14.81 3.59 -10.66
CA HIS A 159 13.67 3.18 -9.83
C HIS A 159 12.48 2.76 -10.68
N ALA A 160 12.73 1.90 -11.68
CA ALA A 160 11.74 1.53 -12.69
C ALA A 160 10.48 0.91 -12.07
N ALA A 161 10.64 -0.03 -11.12
CA ALA A 161 9.47 -0.71 -10.55
C ALA A 161 8.78 0.09 -9.43
N GLU A 162 9.47 0.98 -8.71
CA GLU A 162 8.81 1.97 -7.84
C GLU A 162 7.94 2.93 -8.68
N ALA A 163 8.47 3.40 -9.81
CA ALA A 163 7.74 4.26 -10.72
C ALA A 163 6.56 3.53 -11.37
N GLU A 164 6.74 2.26 -11.77
CA GLU A 164 5.66 1.41 -12.27
C GLU A 164 4.53 1.27 -11.23
N GLY A 165 4.86 0.88 -9.99
CA GLY A 165 3.86 0.76 -8.92
C GLY A 165 3.14 2.08 -8.65
N PHE A 166 3.89 3.19 -8.56
CA PHE A 166 3.32 4.53 -8.40
C PHE A 166 2.32 4.89 -9.51
N LEU A 167 2.68 4.63 -10.76
CA LEU A 167 1.86 4.92 -11.94
C LEU A 167 0.61 4.02 -12.03
N GLN A 168 0.64 2.82 -11.45
CA GLN A 168 -0.54 1.95 -11.35
C GLN A 168 -1.49 2.36 -10.21
N GLY A 169 -1.01 3.08 -9.20
CA GLY A 169 -1.82 3.57 -8.09
C GLY A 169 -2.58 4.86 -8.41
N LYS A 170 -3.63 5.17 -7.64
CA LYS A 170 -4.41 6.43 -7.76
C LYS A 170 -3.59 7.71 -7.64
N HIS A 171 -2.37 7.62 -7.11
CA HIS A 171 -1.46 8.73 -6.94
C HIS A 171 -0.75 9.08 -8.26
N GLY A 172 -0.39 8.06 -9.06
CA GLY A 172 0.28 8.25 -10.35
C GLY A 172 -0.58 7.96 -11.58
N MET A 173 -1.76 7.34 -11.46
CA MET A 173 -2.54 6.85 -12.60
C MET A 173 -2.91 7.92 -13.62
N ARG A 174 -3.08 9.18 -13.20
CA ARG A 174 -3.32 10.30 -14.14
C ARG A 174 -2.10 10.58 -15.00
N LEU A 175 -0.91 10.61 -14.38
CA LEU A 175 0.37 10.78 -15.09
C LEU A 175 0.61 9.63 -16.08
N ALA A 176 0.23 8.41 -15.71
CA ALA A 176 0.31 7.24 -16.59
C ALA A 176 -0.52 7.38 -17.88
N GLN A 177 -1.57 8.21 -17.84
CA GLN A 177 -2.44 8.52 -18.99
C GLN A 177 -2.05 9.82 -19.70
N GLY A 178 -0.90 10.42 -19.37
CA GLY A 178 -0.47 11.71 -19.92
C GLY A 178 -1.31 12.90 -19.47
N LEU A 179 -2.06 12.76 -18.38
CA LEU A 179 -2.84 13.83 -17.77
C LEU A 179 -2.02 14.55 -16.69
N GLU A 180 -2.45 15.75 -16.31
CA GLU A 180 -1.88 16.45 -15.15
C GLU A 180 -2.00 15.60 -13.88
N ALA A 181 -0.99 15.71 -13.01
CA ALA A 181 -0.95 15.04 -11.72
C ALA A 181 -2.24 15.28 -10.92
N ILE A 182 -2.65 14.28 -10.12
CA ILE A 182 -3.76 14.48 -9.19
C ILE A 182 -3.35 15.53 -8.14
N THR A 183 -4.31 16.32 -7.68
CA THR A 183 -4.17 17.19 -6.53
C THR A 183 -5.20 16.79 -5.47
N PRO A 184 -4.97 17.11 -4.18
CA PRO A 184 -5.95 16.85 -3.14
C PRO A 184 -7.34 17.44 -3.45
N GLY A 185 -7.42 18.62 -4.08
CA GLY A 185 -8.68 19.26 -4.44
C GLY A 185 -9.43 18.62 -5.60
N ALA A 186 -8.80 17.73 -6.36
CA ALA A 186 -9.46 16.92 -7.38
C ALA A 186 -9.94 15.56 -6.84
N ALA A 187 -9.57 15.22 -5.60
CA ALA A 187 -9.89 13.93 -4.98
C ALA A 187 -11.13 14.02 -4.07
N ARG A 188 -11.70 12.86 -3.73
CA ARG A 188 -12.97 12.75 -2.99
C ARG A 188 -12.80 12.62 -1.46
N LEU A 189 -11.59 12.36 -0.98
CA LEU A 189 -11.33 12.25 0.46
C LEU A 189 -11.18 13.64 1.09
N SER A 190 -11.26 13.69 2.42
CA SER A 190 -10.96 14.91 3.16
C SER A 190 -9.45 15.14 3.21
N PHE A 191 -9.01 16.29 2.71
CA PHE A 191 -7.61 16.69 2.69
C PHE A 191 -7.42 18.05 3.34
N ASN A 192 -6.17 18.34 3.68
CA ASN A 192 -5.70 19.64 4.12
C ASN A 192 -6.09 20.74 3.12
N SER A 193 -6.75 21.81 3.61
CA SER A 193 -7.16 22.96 2.79
C SER A 193 -5.97 23.67 2.14
N ASP A 194 -4.80 23.64 2.76
CA ASP A 194 -3.61 24.33 2.27
C ASP A 194 -2.89 23.53 1.17
N LYS A 195 -3.33 22.30 0.94
CA LYS A 195 -2.72 21.34 0.00
C LYS A 195 -3.57 21.08 -1.25
N GLN A 196 -4.73 21.72 -1.37
CA GLN A 196 -5.72 21.44 -2.42
C GLN A 196 -5.17 21.53 -3.84
N ALA A 197 -4.23 22.44 -4.08
CA ALA A 197 -3.62 22.67 -5.39
C ALA A 197 -2.24 22.01 -5.56
N GLU A 198 -1.73 21.28 -4.56
CA GLU A 198 -0.39 20.68 -4.62
C GLU A 198 -0.42 19.45 -5.55
N PRO A 199 0.32 19.45 -6.67
CA PRO A 199 0.32 18.34 -7.61
C PRO A 199 1.15 17.18 -7.08
N HIS A 200 0.66 15.97 -7.29
CA HIS A 200 1.34 14.76 -6.82
C HIS A 200 2.53 14.37 -7.69
N SER A 201 3.56 13.76 -7.09
CA SER A 201 4.77 13.26 -7.78
C SER A 201 5.56 12.33 -6.86
N CYS A 202 6.67 11.75 -7.36
CA CYS A 202 7.63 11.03 -6.51
C CYS A 202 8.17 11.90 -5.36
N LEU A 203 8.20 13.23 -5.52
CA LEU A 203 8.70 14.14 -4.49
C LEU A 203 7.64 14.54 -3.46
N ALA A 204 6.38 14.11 -3.62
CA ALA A 204 5.31 14.45 -2.69
C ALA A 204 5.47 13.75 -1.32
N CYS A 205 6.12 12.57 -1.30
CA CYS A 205 6.30 11.79 -0.07
C CYS A 205 7.69 11.96 0.55
N HIS A 206 8.75 11.69 -0.22
CA HIS A 206 10.15 11.73 0.24
C HIS A 206 10.90 12.87 -0.47
N GLY A 207 10.47 14.11 -0.27
CA GLY A 207 10.92 15.28 -1.06
C GLY A 207 12.42 15.38 -1.37
N ALA A 208 12.71 16.04 -2.49
CA ALA A 208 14.09 16.37 -2.85
C ALA A 208 14.65 17.44 -1.89
N HIS A 209 15.94 17.45 -1.55
CA HIS A 209 17.01 16.59 -2.06
C HIS A 209 17.53 15.60 -1.01
N ARG A 210 16.81 15.43 0.11
CA ARG A 210 17.13 14.46 1.15
C ARG A 210 16.61 13.05 0.84
N PHE A 211 15.49 12.95 0.14
CA PHE A 211 14.80 11.68 -0.13
C PHE A 211 14.48 10.91 1.17
N ASP A 212 13.98 11.65 2.17
CA ASP A 212 13.76 11.15 3.53
C ASP A 212 12.59 10.16 3.59
N THR A 213 12.92 8.87 3.68
CA THR A 213 11.94 7.79 3.77
C THR A 213 11.29 7.67 5.14
N GLN A 214 11.91 8.20 6.20
CA GLN A 214 11.30 8.22 7.54
C GLN A 214 10.18 9.26 7.58
N TYR A 215 10.42 10.45 7.01
CA TYR A 215 9.36 11.45 6.82
C TYR A 215 8.23 10.91 5.93
N ALA A 216 8.57 10.21 4.84
CA ALA A 216 7.60 9.65 3.91
C ALA A 216 6.72 8.55 4.51
N ALA A 217 7.17 7.86 5.56
CA ALA A 217 6.46 6.73 6.14
C ALA A 217 5.15 7.14 6.84
N THR A 218 5.08 8.36 7.40
CA THR A 218 3.91 8.86 8.13
C THR A 218 3.63 10.33 7.83
N SER A 219 4.59 11.20 8.09
CA SER A 219 4.38 12.66 8.12
C SER A 219 3.96 13.22 6.77
N ALA A 220 4.51 12.70 5.68
CA ALA A 220 4.12 13.12 4.34
C ALA A 220 2.65 12.80 4.01
N CYS A 221 2.16 11.65 4.48
CA CYS A 221 0.76 11.25 4.30
C CYS A 221 -0.17 12.21 5.05
N LEU A 222 0.12 12.46 6.34
CA LEU A 222 -0.68 13.34 7.21
C LEU A 222 -0.61 14.82 6.82
N ASN A 223 0.40 15.23 6.06
CA ASN A 223 0.49 16.60 5.53
C ASN A 223 -0.67 16.89 4.56
N CYS A 224 -1.11 15.89 3.80
CA CYS A 224 -2.22 15.99 2.86
C CYS A 224 -3.52 15.40 3.42
N HIS A 225 -3.50 14.17 3.94
CA HIS A 225 -4.70 13.46 4.39
C HIS A 225 -5.22 13.97 5.74
N GLN A 226 -6.49 14.36 5.77
CA GLN A 226 -7.17 14.90 6.97
C GLN A 226 -8.57 14.31 7.15
N ASP A 227 -8.78 13.08 6.69
CA ASP A 227 -9.97 12.29 7.03
C ASP A 227 -9.92 11.74 8.46
N GLU A 228 -11.07 11.27 8.95
CA GLU A 228 -11.23 10.74 10.31
C GLU A 228 -10.16 9.68 10.65
N HIS A 229 -9.95 8.71 9.74
CA HIS A 229 -8.94 7.66 9.87
C HIS A 229 -7.53 8.20 10.01
N SER A 230 -7.16 9.16 9.15
CA SER A 230 -5.82 9.74 9.14
C SER A 230 -5.56 10.59 10.38
N THR A 231 -6.53 11.39 10.81
CA THR A 231 -6.40 12.23 12.01
C THR A 231 -6.35 11.43 13.31
N ALA A 232 -6.95 10.24 13.35
CA ALA A 232 -6.90 9.34 14.49
C ALA A 232 -5.55 8.61 14.65
N PHE A 233 -4.68 8.61 13.63
CA PHE A 233 -3.45 7.80 13.63
C PHE A 233 -2.54 8.08 14.83
N ASN A 234 -2.22 9.34 15.11
CA ASN A 234 -1.26 9.66 16.17
C ASN A 234 -1.72 9.19 17.56
N ASP A 235 -3.04 9.18 17.80
CA ASP A 235 -3.62 8.74 19.07
C ASP A 235 -3.87 7.22 19.11
N SER A 236 -3.65 6.50 18.00
CA SER A 236 -3.83 5.06 17.92
C SER A 236 -2.62 4.32 18.50
N PRO A 237 -2.79 3.04 18.95
CA PRO A 237 -1.66 2.23 19.39
C PRO A 237 -0.55 2.11 18.34
N HIS A 238 -0.89 2.09 17.06
CA HIS A 238 0.09 2.06 15.97
C HIS A 238 0.84 3.39 15.84
N GLY A 239 0.15 4.53 15.94
CA GLY A 239 0.81 5.84 15.92
C GLY A 239 1.75 6.04 17.10
N GLN A 240 1.39 5.54 18.28
CA GLN A 240 2.27 5.57 19.45
C GLN A 240 3.55 4.76 19.23
N LEU A 241 3.47 3.59 18.55
CA LEU A 241 4.66 2.83 18.16
C LEU A 241 5.52 3.60 17.15
N ALA A 242 4.91 4.26 16.15
CA ALA A 242 5.65 5.08 15.19
C ALA A 242 6.36 6.26 15.86
N ILE A 243 5.71 6.93 16.82
CA ILE A 243 6.31 8.03 17.59
C ILE A 243 7.50 7.51 18.41
N ALA A 244 7.33 6.39 19.13
CA ALA A 244 8.40 5.80 19.93
C ALA A 244 9.61 5.36 19.09
N VAL A 245 9.39 4.87 17.87
CA VAL A 245 10.49 4.60 16.92
C VAL A 245 11.16 5.89 16.46
N ALA A 246 10.38 6.92 16.10
CA ALA A 246 10.90 8.19 15.64
C ALA A 246 11.71 8.94 16.72
N THR A 247 11.40 8.73 18.01
CA THR A 247 12.16 9.28 19.14
C THR A 247 13.33 8.40 19.60
N GLY A 248 13.51 7.22 18.99
CA GLY A 248 14.56 6.27 19.33
C GLY A 248 14.31 5.45 20.59
N GLU A 249 13.08 5.44 21.11
CA GLU A 249 12.66 4.61 22.25
C GLU A 249 12.47 3.14 21.87
N LEU A 250 12.04 2.89 20.63
CA LEU A 250 11.86 1.55 20.06
C LEU A 250 12.71 1.36 18.79
N PRO A 251 13.09 0.11 18.47
CA PRO A 251 13.81 -0.19 17.23
C PRO A 251 12.88 -0.09 16.02
N ALA A 252 13.44 0.21 14.84
CA ALA A 252 12.70 0.58 13.64
C ALA A 252 11.67 -0.48 13.18
N GLU A 253 11.94 -1.75 13.45
CA GLU A 253 11.10 -2.90 13.08
C GLU A 253 9.78 -2.94 13.85
N GLN A 254 9.66 -2.22 14.97
CA GLN A 254 8.44 -2.13 15.76
C GLN A 254 7.50 -1.00 15.32
N GLY A 255 7.95 -0.14 14.40
CA GLY A 255 7.17 0.99 13.92
C GLY A 255 6.04 0.55 12.98
N VAL A 256 4.81 0.98 13.28
CA VAL A 256 3.66 0.82 12.39
C VAL A 256 3.26 2.19 11.87
N THR A 257 3.47 2.44 10.58
CA THR A 257 3.30 3.74 9.93
C THR A 257 2.19 3.68 8.88
N CYS A 258 1.83 4.82 8.30
CA CYS A 258 0.93 4.85 7.15
C CYS A 258 1.47 3.95 6.01
N ALA A 259 2.77 4.04 5.74
CA ALA A 259 3.43 3.21 4.72
C ALA A 259 3.42 1.72 5.07
N THR A 260 3.48 1.33 6.35
CA THR A 260 3.40 -0.10 6.75
C THR A 260 2.11 -0.75 6.25
N CYS A 261 0.98 -0.04 6.29
CA CYS A 261 -0.32 -0.57 5.89
C CYS A 261 -0.65 -0.31 4.41
N HIS A 262 -0.38 0.90 3.92
CA HIS A 262 -0.79 1.33 2.57
C HIS A 262 0.27 1.04 1.50
N LEU A 263 1.53 0.87 1.88
CA LEU A 263 2.69 0.63 1.01
C LEU A 263 3.56 -0.52 1.58
N PRO A 264 2.98 -1.70 1.85
CA PRO A 264 3.68 -2.74 2.58
C PRO A 264 4.94 -3.20 1.85
N ARG A 265 5.89 -3.67 2.65
CA ARG A 265 7.09 -4.33 2.13
C ARG A 265 6.69 -5.72 1.66
N VAL A 266 6.96 -6.02 0.39
CA VAL A 266 6.70 -7.31 -0.24
C VAL A 266 8.02 -7.98 -0.60
N PRO A 267 8.19 -9.28 -0.29
CA PRO A 267 9.35 -10.03 -0.75
C PRO A 267 9.24 -10.25 -2.25
N VAL A 268 10.34 -10.01 -2.96
CA VAL A 268 10.49 -10.33 -4.37
C VAL A 268 11.80 -11.08 -4.58
N SER A 269 11.80 -12.01 -5.54
CA SER A 269 13.00 -12.74 -5.91
C SER A 269 13.61 -12.07 -7.14
N GLU A 270 14.77 -11.43 -6.97
CA GLU A 270 15.51 -10.75 -8.02
C GLU A 270 16.90 -11.37 -8.14
N GLN A 271 17.29 -11.80 -9.34
CA GLN A 271 18.63 -12.37 -9.60
C GLN A 271 19.06 -13.48 -8.61
N ASN A 272 18.12 -14.35 -8.22
CA ASN A 272 18.30 -15.40 -7.20
C ASN A 272 18.58 -14.90 -5.77
N LYS A 273 18.18 -13.66 -5.44
CA LYS A 273 18.19 -13.11 -4.09
C LYS A 273 16.79 -12.68 -3.71
N ASP A 274 16.37 -13.01 -2.50
CA ASP A 274 15.12 -12.49 -1.95
C ASP A 274 15.39 -11.13 -1.30
N VAL A 275 14.74 -10.11 -1.84
CA VAL A 275 14.84 -8.72 -1.35
C VAL A 275 13.45 -8.21 -0.99
N LEU A 276 13.38 -7.26 -0.06
CA LEU A 276 12.16 -6.53 0.21
C LEU A 276 12.03 -5.33 -0.72
N ARG A 277 10.82 -5.11 -1.21
CA ARG A 277 10.45 -3.91 -1.96
C ARG A 277 9.22 -3.28 -1.36
N VAL A 278 9.15 -1.97 -1.42
CA VAL A 278 7.96 -1.22 -1.01
C VAL A 278 6.98 -1.24 -2.18
N GLU A 279 5.75 -1.67 -1.92
CA GLU A 279 4.65 -1.56 -2.88
C GLU A 279 4.29 -0.08 -3.06
N HIS A 280 4.59 0.50 -4.23
CA HIS A 280 4.31 1.91 -4.52
C HIS A 280 2.91 2.14 -5.13
N ASN A 281 2.19 1.07 -5.47
CA ASN A 281 0.77 1.12 -5.75
C ASN A 281 -0.03 1.11 -4.45
N GLN A 282 -0.28 2.30 -3.89
CA GLN A 282 -0.97 2.45 -2.62
C GLN A 282 -2.43 1.93 -2.61
N ASN A 283 -2.99 1.53 -3.76
CA ASN A 283 -4.33 0.98 -3.84
C ASN A 283 -4.34 -0.53 -3.98
N MET A 284 -3.17 -1.13 -4.26
CA MET A 284 -3.05 -2.57 -4.48
C MET A 284 -3.55 -3.33 -3.26
N ASN A 285 -3.26 -2.87 -2.04
CA ASN A 285 -3.59 -3.61 -0.82
C ASN A 285 -4.88 -3.18 -0.12
N LEU A 286 -5.61 -2.17 -0.63
CA LEU A 286 -6.71 -1.55 0.12
C LEU A 286 -8.11 -1.97 -0.33
N ARG A 287 -8.23 -2.55 -1.53
CA ARG A 287 -9.54 -2.97 -2.08
C ARG A 287 -9.43 -4.30 -2.82
N PRO A 288 -10.15 -5.34 -2.39
CA PRO A 288 -10.92 -5.42 -1.13
C PRO A 288 -9.95 -5.35 0.09
N ASN A 289 -10.41 -4.90 1.27
CA ASN A 289 -9.52 -4.54 2.40
C ASN A 289 -8.77 -5.73 3.02
N GLU A 290 -9.27 -6.93 2.80
CA GLU A 290 -8.76 -8.22 3.24
C GLU A 290 -7.42 -8.56 2.55
N LYS A 291 -7.09 -7.85 1.46
CA LYS A 291 -5.73 -7.86 0.87
C LYS A 291 -4.65 -7.49 1.88
N MET A 292 -4.99 -6.72 2.92
CA MET A 292 -4.06 -6.38 4.01
C MET A 292 -3.77 -7.55 4.95
N ILE A 293 -4.63 -8.58 5.02
CA ILE A 293 -4.53 -9.65 6.03
C ILE A 293 -3.13 -10.25 6.05
N ARG A 294 -2.63 -10.71 4.91
CA ARG A 294 -1.33 -11.40 4.82
C ARG A 294 -0.12 -10.46 4.85
N PRO A 295 -0.02 -9.45 3.96
CA PRO A 295 1.16 -8.61 3.88
C PRO A 295 1.28 -7.59 5.02
N VAL A 296 0.19 -7.30 5.75
CA VAL A 296 0.17 -6.26 6.80
C VAL A 296 -0.23 -6.87 8.15
N CYS A 297 -1.50 -7.24 8.32
CA CYS A 297 -2.07 -7.50 9.64
C CYS A 297 -1.43 -8.73 10.30
N MET A 298 -1.24 -9.81 9.54
CA MET A 298 -0.66 -11.07 10.03
C MET A 298 0.83 -11.00 10.33
N GLN A 299 1.52 -9.91 9.99
CA GLN A 299 2.90 -9.68 10.43
C GLN A 299 2.97 -9.48 11.95
N CYS A 300 1.89 -8.95 12.54
CA CYS A 300 1.81 -8.62 13.96
C CYS A 300 0.67 -9.33 14.69
N HIS A 301 -0.38 -9.76 13.97
CA HIS A 301 -1.61 -10.28 14.57
C HIS A 301 -1.96 -11.70 14.10
N SER A 302 -2.83 -12.39 14.85
CA SER A 302 -3.44 -13.64 14.37
C SER A 302 -4.39 -13.38 13.20
N LEU A 303 -4.70 -14.44 12.44
CA LEU A 303 -5.65 -14.36 11.34
C LEU A 303 -7.04 -13.93 11.83
N GLY A 304 -7.57 -14.58 12.87
CA GLY A 304 -8.90 -14.25 13.41
C GLY A 304 -9.02 -12.79 13.84
N PHE A 305 -8.05 -12.29 14.60
CA PHE A 305 -8.04 -10.87 15.00
C PHE A 305 -7.98 -9.94 13.79
N SER A 306 -7.18 -10.28 12.77
CA SER A 306 -7.04 -9.47 11.56
C SER A 306 -8.34 -9.41 10.76
N ILE A 307 -9.06 -10.53 10.63
CA ILE A 307 -10.35 -10.60 9.95
C ILE A 307 -11.37 -9.74 10.70
N ASP A 308 -11.51 -9.95 12.01
CA ASP A 308 -12.48 -9.24 12.86
C ASP A 308 -12.21 -7.73 12.83
N ALA A 309 -10.94 -7.31 12.91
CA ALA A 309 -10.55 -5.90 12.86
C ALA A 309 -10.83 -5.23 11.51
N LEU A 310 -10.67 -5.96 10.41
CA LEU A 310 -10.96 -5.44 9.06
C LEU A 310 -12.45 -5.46 8.71
N ALA A 311 -13.26 -6.24 9.43
CA ALA A 311 -14.71 -6.23 9.29
C ALA A 311 -15.37 -5.10 10.11
N ASP A 312 -14.71 -4.61 11.16
CA ASP A 312 -15.22 -3.54 12.03
C ASP A 312 -14.95 -2.15 11.44
N GLU A 313 -15.97 -1.55 10.82
CA GLU A 313 -15.87 -0.20 10.22
C GLU A 313 -15.50 0.89 11.24
N ALA A 314 -15.89 0.75 12.50
CA ALA A 314 -15.58 1.73 13.53
C ALA A 314 -14.08 1.70 13.86
N LEU A 315 -13.50 0.51 13.91
CA LEU A 315 -12.05 0.36 14.01
C LEU A 315 -11.32 0.93 12.80
N ILE A 316 -11.81 0.69 11.58
CA ILE A 316 -11.19 1.29 10.40
C ILE A 316 -11.18 2.82 10.51
N LYS A 317 -12.30 3.44 10.89
CA LYS A 317 -12.42 4.90 11.02
C LYS A 317 -11.54 5.48 12.12
N ASN A 318 -11.30 4.76 13.21
CA ASN A 318 -10.50 5.25 14.34
C ASN A 318 -9.02 4.81 14.31
N ASN A 319 -8.53 4.38 13.14
CA ASN A 319 -7.17 3.88 12.95
C ASN A 319 -6.81 2.65 13.81
N PHE A 320 -7.75 1.71 13.92
CA PHE A 320 -7.63 0.46 14.68
C PHE A 320 -7.31 0.69 16.16
N SER A 321 -7.85 1.76 16.74
CA SER A 321 -7.73 2.04 18.16
C SER A 321 -8.77 1.24 18.95
N GLY A 322 -8.32 0.10 19.50
CA GLY A 322 -9.14 -0.77 20.33
C GLY A 322 -9.07 -2.24 19.90
N ARG A 323 -10.16 -2.96 20.12
CA ARG A 323 -10.34 -4.36 19.72
C ARG A 323 -11.64 -4.52 18.95
N PRO A 324 -11.74 -5.51 18.04
CA PRO A 324 -12.95 -5.75 17.27
C PRO A 324 -14.14 -6.01 18.20
N THR A 325 -15.29 -5.45 17.85
CA THR A 325 -16.53 -5.61 18.62
C THR A 325 -17.31 -6.86 18.21
N GLU A 326 -17.15 -7.29 16.96
CA GLU A 326 -17.83 -8.43 16.35
C GLU A 326 -16.82 -9.51 15.94
N HIS A 327 -17.27 -10.76 15.92
CA HIS A 327 -16.49 -11.91 15.48
C HIS A 327 -17.00 -12.45 14.15
N VAL A 328 -16.11 -12.63 13.18
CA VAL A 328 -16.42 -13.22 11.88
C VAL A 328 -16.26 -14.74 11.93
N PRO A 329 -17.32 -15.52 11.69
CA PRO A 329 -17.37 -16.95 12.01
C PRO A 329 -16.65 -17.86 10.98
N SER A 330 -15.93 -17.32 10.01
CA SER A 330 -15.40 -18.09 8.87
C SER A 330 -14.38 -19.13 9.26
N ILE A 331 -13.53 -18.82 10.24
CA ILE A 331 -12.57 -19.78 10.81
C ILE A 331 -13.35 -20.90 11.51
N ASP A 332 -14.36 -20.55 12.33
CA ASP A 332 -15.18 -21.51 13.06
C ASP A 332 -15.90 -22.48 12.10
N TRP A 333 -16.45 -21.96 11.01
CA TRP A 333 -17.12 -22.77 10.00
C TRP A 333 -16.16 -23.70 9.28
N ALA A 334 -14.95 -23.23 8.93
CA ALA A 334 -13.94 -24.04 8.28
C ALA A 334 -13.45 -25.18 9.21
N LEU A 335 -13.18 -24.86 10.48
CA LEU A 335 -12.80 -25.86 11.49
C LEU A 335 -13.90 -26.89 11.73
N LYS A 336 -15.16 -26.44 11.89
CA LYS A 336 -16.30 -27.35 12.08
C LYS A 336 -16.41 -28.33 10.92
N ARG A 337 -16.20 -27.87 9.69
CA ARG A 337 -16.24 -28.70 8.49
C ARG A 337 -15.12 -29.74 8.43
N GLU A 338 -13.90 -29.41 8.84
CA GLU A 338 -12.81 -30.38 8.97
C GLU A 338 -13.14 -31.48 9.99
N THR A 339 -13.78 -31.12 11.10
CA THR A 339 -14.14 -32.10 12.14
C THR A 339 -15.37 -32.96 11.83
N THR A 340 -16.13 -32.63 10.78
CA THR A 340 -17.38 -33.33 10.40
C THR A 340 -17.26 -34.15 9.11
N GLN A 341 -16.09 -34.14 8.46
CA GLN A 341 -15.73 -35.03 7.35
C GLN A 341 -15.12 -36.34 7.86
#